data_AF-A0A8J2PA11-F1
#
_entry.id   AF-A0A8J2PA11-F1
#
_cell.length_a   1.000
_cell.length_b   1.000
_cell.length_c   1.000
_cell.angle_alpha   90.00
_cell.angle_beta   90.00
_cell.angle_gamma   90.00
#
_symmetry.space_group_name_H-M   'P 1'
#
loop_
_entity.id
_entity.type
_entity.pdbx_description
1 polymer ?
#
loop_
_entity_poly.entity_id
_entity_poly.type
_entity_poly.pdbx_seq_one_letter_code
_entity_poly.pdbx_strand_id
1 'polypeptide(L)'
;FNSTLDKSGEQIRIRRIVEVPLDFHCRYSASSRSYCYRLAVCKEDSVPTRNSTRQRPRGALPIRELYGCQLVHQPFDVRRVSEACSVFLGTWNFRTFAHDSKDFKQEGITEEYFVKTLRRFSLSKIKPDNFVNHFDPISNNFDFYDINIEGSGFLRRQVRRIVGSLISYGQGVISYEDILYMLKNPSPQNWNPKSVVASSHGLFLKSVNYKEIPVLRGPFI
;
A
#
# COMPACT_ATOMS: atom_id res chain seq x y z
N PHE A 1 -15.20 23.54 12.48
CA PHE A 1 -14.66 22.16 12.61
C PHE A 1 -13.13 22.12 12.59
N ASN A 2 -12.45 22.42 11.48
CA ASN A 2 -10.97 22.30 11.41
C ASN A 2 -10.22 23.17 12.45
N SER A 3 -10.65 24.42 12.68
CA SER A 3 -10.02 25.27 13.71
C SER A 3 -10.05 24.65 15.11
N THR A 4 -11.08 23.87 15.44
CA THR A 4 -11.17 23.19 16.73
C THR A 4 -10.16 22.05 16.82
N LEU A 5 -10.03 21.26 15.74
CA LEU A 5 -9.05 20.16 15.64
C LEU A 5 -7.60 20.68 15.72
N ASP A 6 -7.32 21.80 15.05
CA ASP A 6 -6.00 22.42 15.09
C ASP A 6 -5.65 22.91 16.51
N LYS A 7 -6.61 23.53 17.21
CA LYS A 7 -6.44 23.99 18.59
C LYS A 7 -6.23 22.85 19.58
N SER A 8 -6.81 21.67 19.33
CA SER A 8 -6.59 20.47 20.15
C SER A 8 -5.32 19.70 19.76
N GLY A 9 -4.56 20.16 18.77
CA GLY A 9 -3.31 19.51 18.33
C GLY A 9 -3.52 18.19 17.58
N GLU A 10 -4.73 17.94 17.09
CA GLU A 10 -5.06 16.69 16.39
C GLU A 10 -4.51 16.72 14.96
N GLN A 11 -3.82 15.66 14.53
CA GLN A 11 -3.29 15.53 13.17
C GLN A 11 -4.37 15.05 12.19
N ILE A 12 -5.57 15.60 12.28
CA ILE A 12 -6.75 15.21 11.49
C ILE A 12 -7.38 16.46 10.90
N ARG A 13 -7.79 16.39 9.63
CA ARG A 13 -8.46 17.49 8.93
C ARG A 13 -9.71 17.00 8.19
N ILE A 14 -10.83 17.70 8.39
CA ILE A 14 -12.05 17.51 7.61
C ILE A 14 -11.84 18.16 6.25
N ARG A 15 -11.85 17.34 5.20
CA ARG A 15 -11.68 17.78 3.81
C ARG A 15 -12.99 18.16 3.14
N ARG A 16 -14.10 17.50 3.52
CA ARG A 16 -15.42 17.70 2.92
C ARG A 16 -16.50 17.20 3.89
N ILE A 17 -17.67 17.85 3.85
CA ILE A 17 -18.89 17.42 4.50
C ILE A 17 -19.94 17.26 3.40
N VAL A 18 -20.70 16.16 3.43
CA VAL A 18 -21.72 15.84 2.44
C VAL A 18 -22.91 15.25 3.18
N GLU A 19 -24.11 15.76 2.90
CA GLU A 19 -25.36 15.16 3.38
C GLU A 19 -25.65 13.88 2.59
N VAL A 20 -26.14 12.85 3.28
CA VAL A 20 -26.35 11.51 2.73
C VAL A 20 -27.71 10.97 3.20
N PRO A 21 -28.31 10.01 2.46
CA PRO A 21 -29.50 9.30 2.91
C PRO A 21 -29.35 8.68 4.31
N LEU A 22 -30.46 8.53 5.03
CA LEU A 22 -30.47 7.95 6.39
C LEU A 22 -30.01 6.49 6.43
N ASP A 23 -30.15 5.76 5.33
CA ASP A 23 -29.73 4.36 5.17
C ASP A 23 -28.27 4.22 4.66
N PHE A 24 -27.58 5.34 4.41
CA PHE A 24 -26.18 5.32 4.00
C PHE A 24 -25.28 4.76 5.12
N HIS A 25 -24.38 3.85 4.74
CA HIS A 25 -23.38 3.32 5.65
C HIS A 25 -21.97 3.40 5.04
N CYS A 26 -21.06 4.14 5.67
CA CYS A 26 -19.71 4.43 5.16
C CYS A 26 -18.90 3.16 4.78
N ARG A 27 -19.09 2.07 5.54
CA ARG A 27 -18.50 0.74 5.27
C ARG A 27 -19.26 -0.07 4.21
N TYR A 28 -20.56 -0.30 4.39
CA TYR A 28 -21.32 -1.25 3.59
C TYR A 28 -21.77 -0.69 2.23
N SER A 29 -21.99 0.62 2.12
CA SER A 29 -22.33 1.29 0.86
C SER A 29 -21.11 1.49 -0.06
N ALA A 30 -19.89 1.30 0.44
CA ALA A 30 -18.67 1.49 -0.33
C ALA A 30 -18.44 0.33 -1.33
N SER A 31 -18.25 0.69 -2.59
CA SER A 31 -18.15 -0.19 -3.75
C SER A 31 -16.72 -0.59 -4.13
N SER A 32 -15.73 0.24 -3.77
CA SER A 32 -14.31 -0.09 -3.79
C SER A 32 -13.51 0.81 -2.86
N ARG A 33 -12.30 0.35 -2.53
CA ARG A 33 -11.25 1.17 -1.91
C ARG A 33 -10.04 1.18 -2.82
N SER A 34 -9.35 2.31 -2.90
CA SER A 34 -8.05 2.44 -3.54
C SER A 34 -7.00 2.79 -2.50
N TYR A 35 -5.89 2.06 -2.50
CA TYR A 35 -4.71 2.36 -1.69
C TYR A 35 -3.53 2.73 -2.59
N CYS A 36 -2.62 3.51 -2.04
CA CYS A 36 -1.31 3.78 -2.60
C CYS A 36 -0.26 3.30 -1.61
N TYR A 37 0.72 2.55 -2.07
CA TYR A 37 1.88 2.16 -1.28
C TYR A 37 3.14 2.77 -1.88
N ARG A 38 3.89 3.55 -1.11
CA ARG A 38 5.04 4.28 -1.62
C ARG A 38 6.36 3.61 -1.26
N LEU A 39 7.23 3.49 -2.26
CA LEU A 39 8.58 2.95 -2.15
C LEU A 39 9.61 4.04 -2.39
N ALA A 40 10.71 3.97 -1.64
CA ALA A 40 11.95 4.69 -1.91
C ALA A 40 13.04 3.64 -2.17
N VAL A 41 13.46 3.50 -3.43
CA VAL A 41 14.41 2.49 -3.88
C VAL A 41 15.79 3.12 -3.99
N CYS A 42 16.80 2.58 -3.31
CA CYS A 42 18.18 3.08 -3.43
C CYS A 42 18.67 2.97 -4.89
N LYS A 43 19.35 4.00 -5.40
CA LYS A 43 20.06 3.92 -6.68
C LYS A 43 21.35 3.12 -6.53
N GLU A 44 21.76 2.37 -7.55
CA GLU A 44 22.99 1.56 -7.51
C GLU A 44 24.22 2.41 -7.20
N ASP A 45 24.35 3.58 -7.84
CA ASP A 45 25.47 4.51 -7.65
C ASP A 45 25.52 5.15 -6.25
N SER A 46 24.43 5.05 -5.48
CA SER A 46 24.34 5.58 -4.12
C SER A 46 24.72 4.56 -3.04
N VAL A 47 25.07 3.33 -3.43
CA VAL A 47 25.58 2.31 -2.51
C VAL A 47 27.06 2.61 -2.22
N PRO A 48 27.47 2.96 -0.99
CA PRO A 48 28.86 3.26 -0.71
C PRO A 48 29.73 2.02 -0.94
N THR A 49 30.65 2.11 -1.90
CA THR A 49 31.72 1.11 -2.10
C THR A 49 32.54 0.97 -0.82
N ARG A 50 33.01 -0.26 -0.54
CA ARG A 50 33.72 -0.71 0.67
C ARG A 50 34.83 0.22 1.22
N ASN A 51 35.37 1.14 0.42
CA ASN A 51 36.45 2.07 0.80
C ASN A 51 35.96 3.50 1.15
N SER A 52 34.66 3.77 1.10
CA SER A 52 34.09 5.04 1.54
C SER A 52 33.68 4.93 3.00
N THR A 53 34.39 5.65 3.87
CA THR A 53 34.01 5.92 5.27
C THR A 53 32.70 6.69 5.42
N ARG A 54 31.98 6.97 4.33
CA ARG A 54 30.60 7.48 4.40
C ARG A 54 29.68 6.33 4.76
N GLN A 55 29.24 6.41 6.02
CA GLN A 55 28.20 5.64 6.68
C GLN A 55 27.21 5.00 5.70
N ARG A 56 26.90 3.73 5.93
CA ARG A 56 25.73 3.07 5.34
C ARG A 56 24.54 4.05 5.39
N PRO A 57 23.70 4.18 4.34
CA PRO A 57 22.48 4.97 4.42
C PRO A 57 21.40 4.29 5.30
N ARG A 58 21.83 3.61 6.37
CA ARG A 58 20.95 3.20 7.47
C ARG A 58 20.59 4.48 8.22
N GLY A 59 19.53 5.15 7.78
CA GLY A 59 19.00 6.36 8.41
C GLY A 59 18.74 7.55 7.47
N ALA A 60 18.97 7.40 6.16
CA ALA A 60 18.98 8.52 5.22
C ALA A 60 17.74 8.57 4.30
N LEU A 61 16.54 8.27 4.82
CA LEU A 61 15.35 8.81 4.17
C LEU A 61 15.22 10.26 4.64
N PRO A 62 14.91 11.23 3.76
CA PRO A 62 14.62 12.58 4.24
C PRO A 62 13.46 12.52 5.26
N ILE A 63 13.44 13.48 6.20
CA ILE A 63 12.65 13.37 7.44
C ILE A 63 11.15 13.12 7.23
N ARG A 64 10.61 13.54 6.08
CA ARG A 64 9.20 13.33 5.72
C ARG A 64 8.96 11.94 5.12
N GLU A 65 9.92 11.39 4.40
CA GLU A 65 9.90 10.08 3.75
C GLU A 65 10.10 8.95 4.75
N LEU A 66 10.80 9.22 5.86
CA LEU A 66 10.89 8.32 7.03
C LEU A 66 9.51 7.80 7.48
N TYR A 67 8.47 8.62 7.31
CA TYR A 67 7.11 8.32 7.73
C TYR A 67 6.13 8.10 6.57
N GLY A 68 6.61 8.11 5.32
CA GLY A 68 5.75 8.05 4.14
C GLY A 68 6.18 7.08 3.04
N CYS A 69 7.32 6.41 3.20
CA CYS A 69 7.86 5.47 2.21
C CYS A 69 8.40 4.21 2.88
N GLN A 70 8.35 3.08 2.18
CA GLN A 70 9.17 1.91 2.49
C GLN A 70 10.52 2.04 1.78
N LEU A 71 11.60 1.99 2.55
CA LEU A 71 12.95 1.88 1.99
C LEU A 71 13.16 0.50 1.38
N VAL A 72 13.67 0.47 0.15
CA VAL A 72 14.03 -0.76 -0.59
C VAL A 72 15.47 -0.65 -1.05
N HIS A 73 16.28 -1.64 -0.69
CA HIS A 73 17.68 -1.72 -1.08
C HIS A 73 17.85 -2.54 -2.37
N GLN A 74 18.92 -2.26 -3.09
CA GLN A 74 19.36 -3.05 -4.24
C GLN A 74 19.82 -4.45 -3.83
N PRO A 75 19.72 -5.46 -4.72
CA PRO A 75 19.13 -5.38 -6.06
C PRO A 75 17.60 -5.24 -6.00
N PHE A 76 16.99 -4.50 -6.92
CA PHE A 76 15.53 -4.39 -7.04
C PHE A 76 15.08 -4.20 -8.50
N ASP A 77 14.56 -5.26 -9.10
CA ASP A 77 14.05 -5.23 -10.47
C ASP A 77 12.60 -4.71 -10.52
N VAL A 78 12.47 -3.42 -10.81
CA VAL A 78 11.18 -2.73 -10.91
C VAL A 78 10.31 -3.25 -12.05
N ARG A 79 10.90 -3.72 -13.16
CA ARG A 79 10.14 -4.21 -14.32
C ARG A 79 9.44 -5.51 -13.97
N ARG A 80 10.18 -6.45 -13.38
CA ARG A 80 9.62 -7.71 -12.88
C ARG A 80 8.50 -7.47 -11.88
N VAL A 81 8.67 -6.53 -10.95
CA VAL A 81 7.62 -6.18 -9.99
C VAL A 81 6.39 -5.58 -10.67
N SER A 82 6.58 -4.68 -11.64
CA SER A 82 5.49 -4.08 -12.41
C SER A 82 4.67 -5.15 -13.14
N GLU A 83 5.34 -6.10 -13.80
CA GLU A 83 4.68 -7.20 -14.51
C GLU A 83 3.92 -8.13 -13.56
N ALA A 84 4.53 -8.49 -12.42
CA ALA A 84 3.93 -9.36 -11.41
C ALA A 84 2.68 -8.77 -10.73
N CYS A 85 2.45 -7.45 -10.80
CA CYS A 85 1.20 -6.84 -10.32
C CYS A 85 -0.04 -7.47 -10.99
N SER A 86 0.08 -7.82 -12.28
CA SER A 86 -1.04 -8.34 -13.08
C SER A 86 -1.62 -9.67 -12.56
N VAL A 87 -0.80 -10.50 -11.92
CA VAL A 87 -1.19 -11.80 -11.36
C VAL A 87 -2.31 -11.69 -10.33
N PHE A 88 -2.32 -10.60 -9.57
CA PHE A 88 -3.30 -10.40 -8.50
C PHE A 88 -4.62 -9.78 -8.99
N LEU A 89 -4.70 -9.34 -10.25
CA LEU A 89 -5.93 -8.80 -10.83
C LEU A 89 -7.01 -9.88 -10.93
N GLY A 90 -8.27 -9.44 -10.86
CA GLY A 90 -9.42 -10.34 -10.86
C GLY A 90 -9.81 -10.79 -9.46
N THR A 91 -10.53 -11.90 -9.37
CA THR A 91 -11.13 -12.40 -8.13
C THR A 91 -10.32 -13.57 -7.59
N TRP A 92 -9.82 -13.44 -6.37
CA TRP A 92 -9.00 -14.45 -5.71
C TRP A 92 -9.40 -14.62 -4.25
N ASN A 93 -9.17 -15.83 -3.72
CA ASN A 93 -9.12 -16.04 -2.28
C ASN A 93 -7.75 -15.57 -1.76
N PHE A 94 -7.74 -14.48 -0.99
CA PHE A 94 -6.51 -13.84 -0.49
C PHE A 94 -6.10 -14.31 0.91
N ARG A 95 -6.55 -15.49 1.36
CA ARG A 95 -6.28 -15.99 2.72
C ARG A 95 -4.79 -16.01 3.08
N THR A 96 -3.93 -16.43 2.15
CA THR A 96 -2.46 -16.43 2.33
C THR A 96 -1.90 -15.04 2.58
N PHE A 97 -2.54 -14.00 2.05
CA PHE A 97 -2.15 -12.60 2.19
C PHE A 97 -2.89 -11.89 3.32
N ALA A 98 -3.73 -12.56 4.11
CA ALA A 98 -4.46 -11.96 5.23
C ALA A 98 -3.76 -12.23 6.56
N HIS A 99 -3.57 -11.20 7.39
CA HIS A 99 -3.07 -11.41 8.76
C HIS A 99 -3.86 -12.51 9.46
N ASP A 100 -3.20 -13.44 10.14
CA ASP A 100 -3.94 -14.45 10.91
C ASP A 100 -4.37 -13.84 12.25
N SER A 101 -5.63 -13.39 12.38
CA SER A 101 -6.20 -12.95 13.66
C SER A 101 -7.14 -14.00 14.24
N LYS A 102 -7.28 -13.98 15.57
CA LYS A 102 -8.22 -14.84 16.31
C LYS A 102 -9.66 -14.67 15.83
N ASP A 103 -9.99 -13.48 15.31
CA ASP A 103 -11.32 -13.16 14.76
C ASP A 103 -11.72 -14.11 13.62
N PHE A 104 -10.75 -14.64 12.85
CA PHE A 104 -11.03 -15.61 11.76
C PHE A 104 -11.39 -17.01 12.24
N LYS A 105 -11.36 -17.27 13.55
CA LYS A 105 -11.77 -18.54 14.16
C LYS A 105 -13.18 -18.48 14.76
N GLN A 106 -13.88 -17.35 14.61
CA GLN A 106 -15.27 -17.22 15.03
C GLN A 106 -16.21 -17.97 14.08
N GLU A 107 -17.30 -18.51 14.64
CA GLU A 107 -18.36 -19.14 13.86
C GLU A 107 -18.92 -18.17 12.81
N GLY A 108 -19.13 -18.67 11.58
CA GLY A 108 -19.76 -17.91 10.49
C GLY A 108 -18.82 -17.27 9.48
N ILE A 109 -17.49 -17.34 9.65
CA ILE A 109 -16.54 -16.88 8.61
C ILE A 109 -16.33 -18.01 7.60
N THR A 110 -16.88 -17.83 6.41
CA THR A 110 -16.75 -18.76 5.27
C THR A 110 -15.56 -18.37 4.38
N GLU A 111 -15.18 -19.24 3.45
CA GLU A 111 -14.13 -18.95 2.45
C GLU A 111 -14.42 -17.68 1.63
N GLU A 112 -15.70 -17.39 1.38
CA GLU A 112 -16.16 -16.21 0.65
C GLU A 112 -15.68 -14.90 1.29
N TYR A 113 -15.53 -14.87 2.62
CA TYR A 113 -14.98 -13.72 3.33
C TYR A 113 -13.58 -13.35 2.82
N PHE A 114 -12.76 -14.35 2.46
CA PHE A 114 -11.39 -14.13 1.98
C PHE A 114 -11.31 -13.85 0.48
N VAL A 115 -12.43 -14.01 -0.24
CA VAL A 115 -12.51 -13.71 -1.67
C VAL A 115 -12.64 -12.21 -1.87
N LYS A 116 -11.74 -11.63 -2.67
CA LYS A 116 -11.77 -10.21 -3.05
C LYS A 116 -11.47 -10.05 -4.54
N THR A 117 -11.93 -8.95 -5.11
CA THR A 117 -11.68 -8.61 -6.51
C THR A 117 -10.78 -7.40 -6.57
N LEU A 118 -9.60 -7.54 -7.17
CA LEU A 118 -8.73 -6.41 -7.49
C LEU A 118 -9.00 -5.95 -8.92
N ARG A 119 -9.31 -4.66 -9.06
CA ARG A 119 -9.73 -4.04 -10.33
C ARG A 119 -8.60 -3.28 -11.01
N ARG A 120 -7.72 -2.64 -10.22
CA ARG A 120 -6.53 -1.95 -10.71
C ARG A 120 -5.36 -2.30 -9.82
N PHE A 121 -4.22 -2.57 -10.44
CA PHE A 121 -2.97 -2.77 -9.72
C PHE A 121 -1.81 -2.36 -10.62
N SER A 122 -1.01 -1.41 -10.19
CA SER A 122 0.06 -0.83 -10.99
C SER A 122 1.18 -0.32 -10.11
N LEU A 123 2.39 -0.31 -10.67
CA LEU A 123 3.55 0.37 -10.13
C LEU A 123 3.93 1.49 -11.10
N SER A 124 4.11 2.70 -10.59
CA SER A 124 4.51 3.86 -11.39
C SER A 124 5.64 4.63 -10.72
N LYS A 125 6.68 4.99 -11.49
CA LYS A 125 7.73 5.91 -11.02
C LYS A 125 7.11 7.28 -10.78
N ILE A 126 7.38 7.87 -9.63
CA ILE A 126 6.93 9.21 -9.28
C ILE A 126 8.11 10.14 -9.17
N LYS A 127 7.89 11.40 -9.52
CA LYS A 127 8.77 12.47 -9.07
C LYS A 127 8.39 12.78 -7.62
N PRO A 128 9.34 13.12 -6.74
CA PRO A 128 8.98 13.72 -5.47
C PRO A 128 8.10 14.95 -5.77
N ASP A 129 6.94 15.04 -5.14
CA ASP A 129 5.96 16.11 -5.40
C ASP A 129 6.54 17.47 -4.96
N ASN A 130 6.09 18.59 -5.54
CA ASN A 130 6.55 19.94 -5.16
C ASN A 130 6.21 20.31 -3.69
N PHE A 131 5.32 19.55 -3.03
CA PHE A 131 5.07 19.66 -1.58
C PHE A 131 6.21 19.09 -0.71
N VAL A 132 7.08 18.30 -1.32
CA VAL A 132 8.36 17.86 -0.79
C VAL A 132 9.37 18.88 -1.27
N ASN A 133 9.70 19.87 -0.44
CA ASN A 133 10.77 20.82 -0.76
C ASN A 133 12.01 20.04 -1.21
N HIS A 134 12.33 20.18 -2.50
CA HIS A 134 13.44 19.58 -3.24
C HIS A 134 14.83 20.07 -2.76
N PHE A 135 15.04 20.17 -1.46
CA PHE A 135 16.27 20.70 -0.87
C PHE A 135 16.95 19.74 0.11
N ASP A 136 16.56 18.47 0.13
CA ASP A 136 17.42 17.44 0.72
C ASP A 136 18.19 16.70 -0.38
N PRO A 137 19.50 16.98 -0.56
CA PRO A 137 20.36 16.25 -1.50
C PRO A 137 20.33 14.73 -1.32
N ILE A 138 19.97 14.24 -0.13
CA ILE A 138 19.84 12.82 0.17
C ILE A 138 18.74 12.17 -0.70
N SER A 139 17.69 12.91 -1.07
CA SER A 139 16.61 12.42 -1.93
C SER A 139 17.12 11.95 -3.31
N ASN A 140 18.24 12.50 -3.78
CA ASN A 140 18.83 12.13 -5.07
C ASN A 140 19.38 10.70 -5.07
N ASN A 141 19.60 10.09 -3.90
CA ASN A 141 20.03 8.70 -3.75
C ASN A 141 18.92 7.69 -4.00
N PHE A 142 17.68 8.14 -4.22
CA PHE A 142 16.52 7.25 -4.35
C PHE A 142 15.73 7.51 -5.62
N ASP A 143 15.13 6.44 -6.14
CA ASP A 143 14.00 6.49 -7.05
C ASP A 143 12.71 6.19 -6.28
N PHE A 144 11.68 7.00 -6.49
CA PHE A 144 10.40 6.85 -5.80
C PHE A 144 9.36 6.20 -6.70
N TYR A 145 8.56 5.31 -6.12
CA TYR A 145 7.51 4.59 -6.83
C TYR A 145 6.23 4.54 -6.00
N ASP A 146 5.10 4.71 -6.67
CA ASP A 146 3.79 4.47 -6.09
C ASP A 146 3.23 3.17 -6.65
N ILE A 147 2.88 2.26 -5.75
CA ILE A 147 2.09 1.06 -6.04
C ILE A 147 0.62 1.38 -5.76
N ASN A 148 -0.18 1.50 -6.81
CA ASN A 148 -1.60 1.81 -6.72
C ASN A 148 -2.42 0.53 -6.85
N ILE A 149 -3.30 0.26 -5.88
CA ILE A 149 -4.15 -0.92 -5.83
C ILE A 149 -5.60 -0.54 -5.52
N GLU A 150 -6.55 -1.00 -6.33
CA GLU A 150 -7.98 -0.86 -6.11
C GLU A 150 -8.64 -2.23 -6.06
N GLY A 151 -9.53 -2.44 -5.09
CA GLY A 151 -10.37 -3.64 -5.03
C GLY A 151 -11.73 -3.39 -4.38
N SER A 152 -12.60 -4.40 -4.44
CA SER A 152 -13.92 -4.38 -3.79
C SER A 152 -13.82 -4.18 -2.27
N GLY A 153 -12.74 -4.67 -1.67
CA GLY A 153 -12.33 -4.47 -0.29
C GLY A 153 -10.99 -5.16 -0.07
N PHE A 154 -10.45 -5.06 1.14
CA PHE A 154 -9.20 -5.69 1.50
C PHE A 154 -9.29 -6.34 2.88
N LEU A 155 -8.64 -7.48 3.02
CA LEU A 155 -8.45 -8.17 4.29
C LEU A 155 -7.39 -7.45 5.12
N ARG A 156 -7.38 -7.70 6.42
CA ARG A 156 -6.40 -7.11 7.34
C ARG A 156 -4.97 -7.45 6.87
N ARG A 157 -4.16 -6.40 6.66
CA ARG A 157 -2.78 -6.45 6.11
C ARG A 157 -2.63 -6.98 4.69
N GLN A 158 -3.71 -7.25 3.94
CA GLN A 158 -3.66 -7.79 2.57
C GLN A 158 -2.72 -7.01 1.66
N VAL A 159 -2.94 -5.70 1.54
CA VAL A 159 -2.12 -4.84 0.67
C VAL A 159 -0.65 -4.92 1.06
N ARG A 160 -0.32 -4.84 2.36
CA ARG A 160 1.06 -4.86 2.86
C ARG A 160 1.75 -6.22 2.64
N ARG A 161 1.00 -7.32 2.67
CA ARG A 161 1.53 -8.66 2.38
C ARG A 161 1.75 -8.85 0.88
N ILE A 162 0.82 -8.41 0.03
CA ILE A 162 1.00 -8.41 -1.43
C ILE A 162 2.22 -7.56 -1.80
N VAL A 163 2.28 -6.30 -1.36
CA VAL A 163 3.43 -5.42 -1.62
C VAL A 163 4.72 -6.01 -1.07
N GLY A 164 4.68 -6.59 0.12
CA GLY A 164 5.81 -7.27 0.73
C GLY A 164 6.38 -8.41 -0.11
N SER A 165 5.50 -9.28 -0.64
CA SER A 165 5.92 -10.35 -1.56
C SER A 165 6.48 -9.80 -2.87
N LEU A 166 5.90 -8.72 -3.41
CA LEU A 166 6.40 -8.05 -4.60
C LEU A 166 7.79 -7.44 -4.36
N ILE A 167 8.04 -6.87 -3.19
CA ILE A 167 9.37 -6.37 -2.82
C ILE A 167 10.37 -7.52 -2.79
N SER A 168 10.06 -8.61 -2.07
CA SER A 168 10.92 -9.78 -2.00
C SER A 168 11.18 -10.41 -3.38
N TYR A 169 10.19 -10.42 -4.26
CA TYR A 169 10.33 -10.89 -5.64
C TYR A 169 11.25 -9.98 -6.48
N GLY A 170 11.06 -8.66 -6.40
CA GLY A 170 11.93 -7.68 -7.05
C GLY A 170 13.37 -7.76 -6.58
N GLN A 171 13.60 -8.16 -5.32
CA GLN A 171 14.93 -8.39 -4.75
C GLN A 171 15.50 -9.79 -5.05
N GLY A 172 14.77 -10.64 -5.78
CA GLY A 172 15.18 -12.02 -6.08
C GLY A 172 15.18 -12.98 -4.88
N VAL A 173 14.55 -12.59 -3.77
CA VAL A 173 14.47 -13.40 -2.54
C VAL A 173 13.44 -14.53 -2.66
N ILE A 174 12.38 -14.31 -3.43
CA ILE A 174 11.37 -15.31 -3.81
C ILE A 174 11.21 -15.34 -5.34
N SER A 175 10.69 -16.43 -5.87
CA SER A 175 10.41 -16.55 -7.31
C SER A 175 9.00 -16.09 -7.68
N TYR A 176 8.71 -16.05 -8.98
CA TYR A 176 7.36 -15.77 -9.48
C TYR A 176 6.40 -16.92 -9.15
N GLU A 177 6.90 -18.15 -9.20
CA GLU A 177 6.19 -19.37 -8.84
C GLU A 177 5.81 -19.37 -7.34
N ASP A 178 6.65 -18.82 -6.47
CA ASP A 178 6.31 -18.64 -5.06
C ASP A 178 5.09 -17.71 -4.90
N ILE A 179 5.01 -16.61 -5.66
CA ILE A 179 3.84 -15.72 -5.65
C ILE A 179 2.60 -16.46 -6.14
N LEU A 180 2.71 -17.18 -7.27
CA LEU A 180 1.61 -17.97 -7.82
C LEU A 180 1.13 -19.04 -6.85
N TYR A 181 2.06 -19.74 -6.18
CA TYR A 181 1.75 -20.75 -5.19
C TYR A 181 0.97 -20.16 -4.01
N MET A 182 1.43 -19.04 -3.45
CA MET A 182 0.74 -18.34 -2.37
C MET A 182 -0.69 -17.92 -2.75
N LEU A 183 -0.90 -17.50 -4.00
CA LEU A 183 -2.20 -17.05 -4.51
C LEU A 183 -3.15 -18.21 -4.83
N LYS A 184 -2.64 -19.30 -5.42
CA LYS A 184 -3.43 -20.47 -5.81
C LYS A 184 -3.74 -21.42 -4.66
N ASN A 185 -2.96 -21.38 -3.57
CA ASN A 185 -3.14 -22.25 -2.41
C ASN A 185 -3.46 -21.42 -1.15
N PRO A 186 -4.70 -20.89 -1.02
CA PRO A 186 -5.08 -19.95 0.02
C PRO A 186 -5.02 -20.57 1.42
N SER A 187 -3.99 -20.20 2.20
CA SER A 187 -3.83 -20.66 3.57
C SER A 187 -2.83 -19.76 4.32
N PRO A 188 -3.05 -19.40 5.60
CA PRO A 188 -2.06 -18.64 6.36
C PRO A 188 -0.72 -19.37 6.48
N GLN A 189 -0.71 -20.70 6.48
CA GLN A 189 0.50 -21.52 6.53
C GLN A 189 1.33 -21.45 5.25
N ASN A 190 0.69 -21.14 4.11
CA ASN A 190 1.36 -21.08 2.81
C ASN A 190 2.08 -19.76 2.54
N TRP A 191 2.09 -18.83 3.51
CA TRP A 191 2.88 -17.62 3.38
C TRP A 191 4.37 -17.95 3.30
N ASN A 192 5.02 -17.50 2.23
CA ASN A 192 6.45 -17.68 2.09
C ASN A 192 7.19 -16.87 3.17
N PRO A 193 7.90 -17.50 4.12
CA PRO A 193 8.53 -16.82 5.24
C PRO A 193 9.71 -15.92 4.82
N LYS A 194 10.23 -16.09 3.59
CA LYS A 194 11.23 -15.18 3.01
C LYS A 194 10.62 -13.85 2.55
N SER A 195 9.28 -13.79 2.41
CA SER A 195 8.57 -12.54 2.14
C SER A 195 8.46 -11.70 3.41
N VAL A 196 8.82 -10.43 3.31
CA VAL A 196 8.61 -9.46 4.39
C VAL A 196 7.20 -8.88 4.32
N VAL A 197 6.59 -8.54 5.45
CA VAL A 197 5.37 -7.72 5.44
C VAL A 197 5.79 -6.26 5.33
N ALA A 198 5.38 -5.57 4.26
CA ALA A 198 5.77 -4.18 4.03
C ALA A 198 5.36 -3.28 5.23
N SER A 199 6.11 -2.22 5.55
CA SER A 199 5.80 -1.30 6.66
C SER A 199 4.42 -0.65 6.54
N SER A 200 3.83 -0.21 7.65
CA SER A 200 2.56 0.54 7.62
C SER A 200 2.70 1.96 7.10
N HIS A 201 3.84 2.60 7.34
CA HIS A 201 4.04 4.03 7.07
C HIS A 201 4.05 4.38 5.58
N GLY A 202 4.35 3.40 4.70
CA GLY A 202 4.25 3.59 3.25
C GLY A 202 2.83 3.44 2.69
N LEU A 203 1.83 3.01 3.48
CA LEU A 203 0.48 2.71 2.99
C LEU A 203 -0.49 3.86 3.25
N PHE A 204 -1.15 4.33 2.19
CA PHE A 204 -2.13 5.40 2.24
C PHE A 204 -3.45 4.96 1.62
N LEU A 205 -4.57 5.27 2.29
CA LEU A 205 -5.88 5.20 1.68
C LEU A 205 -6.03 6.38 0.71
N LYS A 206 -6.22 6.10 -0.58
CA LYS A 206 -6.34 7.12 -1.64
C LYS A 206 -7.79 7.55 -1.84
N SER A 207 -8.70 6.59 -1.92
CA SER A 207 -10.14 6.87 -2.07
C SER A 207 -11.00 5.70 -1.61
N VAL A 208 -12.24 6.04 -1.25
CA VAL A 208 -13.35 5.10 -1.10
C VAL A 208 -14.41 5.52 -2.09
N ASN A 209 -14.81 4.60 -2.96
CA ASN A 209 -15.82 4.86 -3.98
C ASN A 209 -17.16 4.28 -3.52
N TYR A 210 -18.24 4.97 -3.84
CA TYR A 210 -19.62 4.59 -3.54
C TYR A 210 -20.37 4.51 -4.87
N LYS A 211 -21.24 3.52 -5.07
CA LYS A 211 -22.01 3.40 -6.34
C LYS A 211 -22.97 4.57 -6.51
N GLU A 212 -23.58 4.97 -5.41
CA GLU A 212 -24.53 6.06 -5.33
C GLU A 212 -24.07 6.97 -4.20
N ILE A 213 -23.59 8.16 -4.57
CA ILE A 213 -23.69 9.31 -3.69
C ILE A 213 -24.78 10.13 -4.33
N PRO A 214 -26.01 10.18 -3.79
CA PRO A 214 -26.94 11.20 -4.19
C PRO A 214 -26.27 12.50 -3.80
N VAL A 215 -25.65 13.16 -4.77
CA VAL A 215 -25.34 14.57 -4.62
C VAL A 215 -26.72 15.20 -4.49
N LEU A 216 -27.14 15.51 -3.26
CA LEU A 216 -28.25 16.40 -3.07
C LEU A 216 -27.88 17.67 -3.84
N ARG A 217 -28.51 17.85 -5.00
CA ARG A 217 -28.45 19.09 -5.77
C ARG A 217 -29.18 20.13 -4.94
N GLY A 218 -28.48 20.69 -3.95
CA GLY A 218 -28.83 21.93 -3.27
C GLY A 218 -27.73 22.95 -3.55
N PRO A 219 -28.05 24.24 -3.68
CA PRO A 219 -27.05 25.26 -3.96
C PRO A 219 -26.02 25.27 -2.82
N PHE A 220 -24.76 25.44 -3.19
CA PHE A 220 -23.71 25.75 -2.23
C PHE A 220 -24.05 27.10 -1.61
N ILE A 221 -24.42 27.10 -0.32
CA ILE A 221 -24.55 28.30 0.51
C ILE A 221 -23.22 28.51 1.23
#